data_AF-A0A8J6HY43-F1
#
_entry.id   AF-A0A8J6HY43-F1
#
_cell.length_a   1.000
_cell.length_b   1.000
_cell.length_c   1.000
_cell.angle_alpha   90.00
_cell.angle_beta   90.00
_cell.angle_gamma   90.00
#
_symmetry.space_group_name_H-M   'P 1'
#
loop_
_entity.id
_entity.type
_entity.pdbx_description
1 polymer ?
#
loop_
_entity_poly.entity_id
_entity_poly.type
_entity_poly.pdbx_seq_one_letter_code
_entity_poly.pdbx_strand_id
1 'polypeptide(L)'
;MGFVDDENQNRKNTTITLYRGVEIKCADPVDVYVRSDIRDKLTSLVVEAKYWMRDDADLAPAYLQQLPRDPRSILTPVLDLNSPPSKKDTIIIFKNCGDDDVCIPDLNLKVYPSVRQYSLDSGENLYLNVEVSNTGEDAFEAVLEVKYPDGLFYGTSTDDQVESHVLCSASENSTIKCDIGNPIPQDKLY
;
A
#
# COMPACT_ATOMS: atom_id res chain seq x y z
N MET A 1 -3.86 -10.41 -16.25
CA MET A 1 -2.43 -10.74 -16.10
C MET A 1 -2.27 -12.24 -15.92
N GLY A 2 -1.07 -12.77 -16.15
CA GLY A 2 -0.71 -14.15 -15.85
C GLY A 2 0.80 -14.29 -15.66
N PHE A 3 1.25 -15.47 -15.25
CA PHE A 3 2.68 -15.78 -15.16
C PHE A 3 3.25 -16.15 -16.53
N VAL A 4 4.47 -15.71 -16.82
CA VAL A 4 5.15 -16.04 -18.09
C VAL A 4 5.45 -17.54 -18.17
N ASP A 5 5.82 -18.17 -17.05
CA ASP A 5 6.14 -19.61 -17.00
C ASP A 5 4.89 -20.52 -17.00
N ASP A 6 3.72 -19.98 -16.67
CA ASP A 6 2.45 -20.72 -16.56
C ASP A 6 1.32 -19.86 -17.13
N GLU A 7 1.28 -19.83 -18.46
CA GLU A 7 0.32 -19.02 -19.21
C GLU A 7 -1.12 -19.39 -18.81
N ASN A 8 -1.94 -18.35 -18.58
CA ASN A 8 -3.31 -18.42 -18.07
C ASN A 8 -3.48 -18.69 -16.56
N GLN A 9 -2.41 -18.88 -15.80
CA GLN A 9 -2.50 -18.93 -14.34
C GLN A 9 -2.24 -17.55 -13.73
N ASN A 10 -3.07 -17.15 -12.75
CA ASN A 10 -2.97 -15.88 -12.02
C ASN A 10 -2.67 -16.07 -10.53
N ARG A 11 -2.50 -17.31 -10.07
CA ARG A 11 -2.07 -17.67 -8.72
C ARG A 11 -1.01 -18.76 -8.76
N LYS A 12 0.17 -18.48 -8.21
CA LYS A 12 1.29 -19.43 -8.07
C LYS A 12 1.55 -19.69 -6.59
N ASN A 13 1.72 -20.95 -6.21
CA ASN A 13 2.06 -21.33 -4.84
C ASN A 13 3.51 -21.81 -4.82
N THR A 14 4.32 -21.28 -3.90
CA THR A 14 5.70 -21.73 -3.66
C THR A 14 5.91 -22.02 -2.18
N THR A 15 6.92 -22.82 -1.85
CA THR A 15 7.30 -23.14 -0.48
C THR A 15 8.72 -22.66 -0.24
N ILE A 16 8.91 -21.89 0.83
CA ILE A 16 10.22 -21.37 1.23
C ILE A 16 10.54 -21.95 2.61
N THR A 17 11.78 -22.38 2.80
CA THR A 17 12.27 -22.85 4.11
C THR A 17 13.05 -21.73 4.78
N LEU A 18 12.59 -21.32 5.97
CA LEU A 18 13.24 -20.29 6.78
C LEU A 18 14.15 -20.95 7.82
N TYR A 19 15.38 -20.44 7.95
CA TYR A 19 16.32 -20.87 9.00
C TYR A 19 16.57 -19.74 9.98
N ARG A 20 16.74 -20.09 11.26
CA ARG A 20 16.96 -19.10 12.33
C ARG A 20 18.23 -18.29 12.07
N GLY A 21 18.09 -16.96 12.07
CA GLY A 21 19.21 -16.02 11.91
C GLY A 21 19.77 -15.93 10.49
N VAL A 22 19.13 -16.61 9.53
CA VAL A 22 19.51 -16.53 8.11
C VAL A 22 18.56 -15.55 7.44
N GLU A 23 19.12 -14.46 6.93
CA GLU A 23 18.39 -13.53 6.09
C GLU A 23 18.19 -14.16 4.71
N ILE A 24 16.95 -14.17 4.23
CA ILE A 24 16.63 -14.66 2.90
C ILE A 24 16.57 -13.47 1.95
N LYS A 25 17.41 -13.51 0.91
CA LYS A 25 17.26 -12.64 -0.24
C LYS A 25 16.21 -13.25 -1.16
N CYS A 26 15.32 -12.42 -1.72
CA CYS A 26 14.36 -12.85 -2.74
C CYS A 26 15.12 -13.50 -3.91
N ALA A 27 15.12 -14.84 -3.95
CA ALA A 27 15.98 -15.61 -4.85
C ALA A 27 15.29 -15.94 -6.18
N ASP A 28 13.96 -15.97 -6.19
CA ASP A 28 13.16 -16.44 -7.32
C ASP A 28 12.21 -15.33 -7.79
N PRO A 29 12.68 -14.40 -8.65
CA PRO A 29 11.78 -13.45 -9.30
C PRO A 29 10.75 -14.20 -10.14
N VAL A 30 9.54 -13.66 -10.22
CA VAL A 30 8.43 -14.23 -10.99
C VAL A 30 8.03 -13.24 -12.07
N ASP A 31 8.22 -13.62 -13.33
CA ASP A 31 7.82 -12.79 -14.46
C ASP A 31 6.32 -12.92 -14.73
N VAL A 32 5.68 -11.78 -14.94
CA VAL A 32 4.24 -11.66 -15.21
C VAL A 32 4.00 -10.84 -16.47
N TYR A 33 2.92 -11.15 -17.18
CA TYR A 33 2.49 -10.40 -18.35
C TYR A 33 1.08 -9.83 -18.17
N VAL A 34 0.84 -8.70 -18.83
CA VAL A 34 -0.48 -8.06 -18.94
C VAL A 34 -1.00 -8.28 -20.36
N ARG A 35 -2.29 -8.61 -20.49
CA ARG A 35 -2.89 -8.82 -21.82
C ARG A 35 -3.04 -7.47 -22.53
N SER A 36 -2.87 -7.45 -23.84
CA SER A 36 -2.95 -6.21 -24.63
C SER A 36 -4.37 -5.70 -24.85
N ASP A 37 -5.40 -6.54 -24.66
CA ASP A 37 -6.82 -6.24 -24.92
C ASP A 37 -7.57 -5.66 -23.72
N ILE A 38 -6.85 -5.27 -22.66
CA ILE A 38 -7.46 -4.67 -21.46
C ILE A 38 -8.09 -3.31 -21.79
N ARG A 39 -9.35 -3.14 -21.39
CA ARG A 39 -10.10 -1.89 -21.58
C ARG A 39 -9.85 -0.92 -20.44
N ASP A 40 -9.92 -1.42 -19.20
CA ASP A 40 -9.57 -0.66 -18.02
C ASP A 40 -8.05 -0.62 -17.89
N LYS A 41 -7.50 0.60 -17.85
CA LYS A 41 -6.08 0.90 -17.70
C LYS A 41 -5.82 1.90 -16.58
N LEU A 42 -6.88 2.35 -15.89
CA LEU A 42 -6.80 3.32 -14.81
C LEU A 42 -6.76 2.61 -13.46
N THR A 43 -7.49 1.50 -13.31
CA THR A 43 -7.44 0.72 -12.08
C THR A 43 -6.08 0.01 -11.96
N SER A 44 -5.38 0.27 -10.85
CA SER A 44 -4.12 -0.40 -10.52
C SER A 44 -4.30 -1.92 -10.45
N LEU A 45 -3.34 -2.65 -11.01
CA LEU A 45 -3.29 -4.10 -10.96
C LEU A 45 -2.63 -4.54 -9.63
N VAL A 46 -3.40 -5.14 -8.74
CA VAL A 46 -2.91 -5.54 -7.40
C VAL A 46 -2.20 -6.89 -7.49
N VAL A 47 -0.97 -6.95 -6.99
CA VAL A 47 -0.19 -8.16 -6.72
C VAL A 47 -0.28 -8.46 -5.23
N GLU A 48 -0.69 -9.66 -4.85
CA GLU A 48 -0.84 -10.06 -3.44
C GLU A 48 -0.06 -11.34 -3.16
N ALA A 49 0.88 -11.27 -2.21
CA ALA A 49 1.61 -12.41 -1.66
C ALA A 49 1.00 -12.78 -0.31
N LYS A 50 0.40 -13.98 -0.21
CA LYS A 50 -0.07 -14.57 1.05
C LYS A 50 0.87 -15.67 1.50
N TYR A 51 1.12 -15.75 2.79
CA TYR A 51 1.96 -16.79 3.37
C TYR A 51 1.28 -17.46 4.55
N TRP A 52 1.61 -18.72 4.76
CA TRP A 52 1.18 -19.49 5.92
C TRP A 52 2.29 -20.47 6.28
N MET A 53 2.40 -20.80 7.55
CA MET A 53 3.30 -21.85 8.02
C MET A 53 2.59 -23.18 7.82
N ARG A 54 3.29 -24.15 7.21
CA ARG A 54 2.81 -25.53 7.21
C ARG A 54 3.02 -26.07 8.62
N ASP A 55 1.97 -26.60 9.24
CA ASP A 55 2.09 -27.20 10.56
C ASP A 55 2.73 -28.60 10.42
N ASP A 56 3.53 -29.01 11.41
CA ASP A 56 3.94 -30.42 11.52
C ASP A 56 2.71 -31.31 11.71
N ALA A 57 1.62 -30.78 12.26
CA ALA A 57 0.33 -31.46 12.36
C ALA A 57 -0.36 -31.74 11.00
N ASP A 58 -0.03 -30.97 9.95
CA ASP A 58 -0.50 -31.21 8.57
C ASP A 58 0.27 -32.37 7.90
N LEU A 59 1.45 -32.71 8.44
CA LEU A 59 2.31 -33.81 7.99
C LEU A 59 2.18 -35.05 8.91
N ALA A 60 1.70 -34.87 10.13
CA ALA A 60 1.47 -35.93 11.10
C ALA A 60 0.11 -36.63 10.87
N PRO A 61 0.04 -37.97 10.93
CA PRO A 61 -1.24 -38.68 10.89
C PRO A 61 -2.20 -38.17 11.98
N ALA A 62 -3.49 -38.00 11.65
CA ALA A 62 -4.54 -37.46 12.54
C ALA A 62 -4.63 -38.12 13.93
N TYR A 63 -4.12 -39.35 14.09
CA TYR A 63 -3.99 -40.05 15.36
C TYR A 63 -3.06 -39.34 16.37
N LEU A 64 -2.00 -38.65 15.91
CA LEU A 64 -1.06 -37.95 16.79
C LEU A 64 -1.62 -36.62 17.31
N GLN A 65 -2.64 -36.05 16.65
CA GLN A 65 -3.30 -34.81 17.07
C GLN A 65 -4.18 -34.99 18.32
N GLN A 66 -4.48 -36.24 18.70
CA GLN A 66 -5.31 -36.59 19.86
C GLN A 66 -4.49 -36.99 21.09
N LEU A 67 -3.16 -36.95 21.01
CA LEU A 67 -2.31 -37.29 22.14
C LEU A 67 -2.28 -36.15 23.18
N PRO A 68 -2.21 -36.47 24.49
CA PRO A 68 -2.02 -35.47 25.53
C PRO A 68 -0.81 -34.60 25.21
N ARG A 69 -0.93 -33.28 25.40
CA ARG A 69 0.20 -32.34 25.24
C ARG A 69 1.33 -32.78 26.17
N ASP A 70 2.40 -33.35 25.60
CA ASP A 70 3.60 -33.71 26.34
C ASP A 70 4.42 -32.44 26.59
N PRO A 71 4.63 -32.01 27.84
CA PRO A 71 5.48 -30.86 28.14
C PRO A 71 6.96 -31.06 27.76
N ARG A 72 7.37 -32.27 27.36
CA ARG A 72 8.69 -32.59 26.80
C ARG A 72 8.71 -32.63 25.27
N SER A 73 7.58 -32.39 24.61
CA SER A 73 7.52 -32.31 23.15
C SER A 73 8.24 -31.06 22.63
N ILE A 74 8.77 -31.18 21.42
CA ILE A 74 9.42 -30.06 20.72
C ILE A 74 8.33 -29.03 20.40
N LEU A 75 8.51 -27.80 20.86
CA LEU A 75 7.60 -26.70 20.55
C LEU A 75 7.69 -26.37 19.06
N THR A 76 6.54 -26.35 18.38
CA THR A 76 6.45 -25.89 17.00
C THR A 76 6.37 -24.36 16.96
N PRO A 77 7.00 -23.72 15.98
CA PRO A 77 6.88 -22.28 15.80
C PRO A 77 5.45 -21.91 15.37
N VAL A 78 5.05 -20.68 15.68
CA VAL A 78 3.78 -20.08 15.22
C VAL A 78 4.09 -18.76 14.52
N LEU A 79 3.27 -18.38 13.54
CA LEU A 79 3.37 -17.08 12.90
C LEU A 79 2.90 -15.98 13.86
N ASP A 80 3.62 -14.87 13.88
CA ASP A 80 3.15 -13.66 14.54
C ASP A 80 2.03 -13.02 13.70
N LEU A 81 0.82 -13.01 14.26
CA LEU A 81 -0.37 -12.45 13.61
C LEU A 81 -0.59 -10.96 13.93
N ASN A 82 0.33 -10.32 14.68
CA ASN A 82 0.31 -8.86 14.82
C ASN A 82 0.61 -8.16 13.49
N SER A 83 1.30 -8.85 12.57
CA SER A 83 1.41 -8.46 11.17
C SER A 83 0.52 -9.35 10.31
N PRO A 84 -0.27 -8.78 9.37
CA PRO A 84 -1.13 -9.59 8.51
C PRO A 84 -0.28 -10.54 7.65
N PRO A 85 -0.67 -11.82 7.49
CA PRO A 85 0.06 -12.83 6.72
C PRO A 85 -0.10 -12.64 5.19
N SER A 86 -0.10 -11.39 4.76
CA SER A 86 -0.26 -10.96 3.39
C SER A 86 0.45 -9.64 3.16
N LYS A 87 1.12 -9.51 2.02
CA LYS A 87 1.62 -8.23 1.50
C LYS A 87 1.04 -7.99 0.12
N LYS A 88 0.67 -6.74 -0.14
CA LYS A 88 0.11 -6.29 -1.41
C LYS A 88 1.01 -5.22 -1.99
N ASP A 89 1.07 -5.20 -3.30
CA ASP A 89 1.74 -4.19 -4.11
C ASP A 89 0.91 -3.93 -5.37
N THR A 90 1.19 -2.86 -6.10
CA THR A 90 0.41 -2.42 -7.27
C THR A 90 1.27 -2.23 -8.51
N ILE A 91 0.70 -2.54 -9.67
CA ILE A 91 1.27 -2.24 -10.99
C ILE A 91 0.30 -1.31 -11.71
N ILE A 92 0.82 -0.22 -12.25
CA ILE A 92 0.03 0.81 -12.94
C ILE A 92 0.28 0.72 -14.44
N ILE A 93 -0.73 1.08 -15.24
CA ILE A 93 -0.58 1.26 -16.68
C ILE A 93 -0.55 2.76 -16.96
N PHE A 94 0.62 3.26 -17.29
CA PHE A 94 0.79 4.68 -17.60
C PHE A 94 0.08 5.05 -18.91
N LYS A 95 -0.53 6.24 -18.91
CA LYS A 95 -1.30 6.83 -20.01
C LYS A 95 -0.97 8.32 -20.06
N ASN A 96 -1.04 8.88 -21.25
CA ASN A 96 -0.84 10.32 -21.50
C ASN A 96 0.55 10.85 -21.07
N CYS A 97 1.61 10.04 -21.24
CA CYS A 97 3.01 10.40 -20.95
C CYS A 97 3.78 10.91 -22.19
N GLY A 98 3.10 11.55 -23.14
CA GLY A 98 3.74 11.98 -24.38
C GLY A 98 4.27 10.83 -25.27
N ASP A 99 5.33 11.11 -26.02
CA ASP A 99 5.91 10.22 -27.05
C ASP A 99 7.05 9.32 -26.53
N ASP A 100 7.58 9.59 -25.35
CA ASP A 100 8.70 8.84 -24.74
C ASP A 100 8.25 7.79 -23.72
N ASP A 101 6.93 7.66 -23.51
CA ASP A 101 6.30 6.77 -22.54
C ASP A 101 6.75 7.02 -21.08
N VAL A 102 7.31 8.20 -20.76
CA VAL A 102 7.78 8.58 -19.42
C VAL A 102 6.96 9.75 -18.89
N CYS A 103 6.07 9.50 -17.93
CA CYS A 103 5.25 10.55 -17.34
C CYS A 103 6.08 11.46 -16.43
N ILE A 104 6.18 12.74 -16.77
CA ILE A 104 6.85 13.78 -15.99
C ILE A 104 5.79 14.77 -15.44
N PRO A 105 5.29 14.53 -14.20
CA PRO A 105 4.34 15.43 -13.58
C PRO A 105 5.01 16.69 -13.01
N ASP A 106 4.24 17.77 -12.86
CA ASP A 106 4.66 19.00 -12.19
C ASP A 106 3.63 19.36 -11.11
N LEU A 107 3.77 18.68 -9.96
CA LEU A 107 2.89 18.82 -8.82
C LEU A 107 3.24 20.06 -7.99
N ASN A 108 2.26 20.94 -7.85
CA ASN A 108 2.36 22.19 -7.12
C ASN A 108 1.39 22.20 -5.94
N LEU A 109 1.89 22.57 -4.77
CA LEU A 109 1.13 22.61 -3.51
C LEU A 109 1.01 24.05 -3.00
N LYS A 110 -0.21 24.46 -2.63
CA LYS A 110 -0.44 25.68 -1.84
C LYS A 110 -1.16 25.33 -0.56
N VAL A 111 -0.71 25.88 0.55
CA VAL A 111 -1.25 25.58 1.88
C VAL A 111 -1.67 26.87 2.55
N TYR A 112 -2.91 26.90 3.03
CA TYR A 112 -3.49 28.04 3.75
C TYR A 112 -3.99 27.57 5.12
N PRO A 113 -3.40 28.05 6.22
CA PRO A 113 -3.90 27.72 7.54
C PRO A 113 -5.18 28.52 7.84
N SER A 114 -6.11 27.91 8.60
CA SER A 114 -7.34 28.59 9.03
C SER A 114 -7.06 29.81 9.90
N VAL A 115 -5.93 29.82 10.61
CA VAL A 115 -5.49 30.91 11.48
C VAL A 115 -4.02 31.24 11.25
N ARG A 116 -3.66 32.52 11.40
CA ARG A 116 -2.25 32.97 11.32
C ARG A 116 -1.45 32.66 12.59
N GLN A 117 -2.14 32.60 13.73
CA GLN A 117 -1.57 32.32 15.04
C GLN A 117 -2.53 31.40 15.78
N TYR A 118 -1.99 30.35 16.39
CA TYR A 118 -2.75 29.38 17.16
C TYR A 118 -2.33 29.47 18.62
N SER A 119 -3.29 29.60 19.52
CA SER A 119 -3.04 29.60 20.97
C SER A 119 -3.26 28.19 21.53
N LEU A 120 -2.26 27.65 22.22
CA LEU A 120 -2.29 26.28 22.75
C LEU A 120 -3.45 26.05 23.74
N ASP A 121 -3.86 27.09 24.47
CA ASP A 121 -4.96 27.02 25.44
C ASP A 121 -6.35 27.23 24.82
N SER A 122 -6.45 27.42 23.50
CA SER A 122 -7.74 27.66 22.85
C SER A 122 -8.64 26.42 22.82
N GLY A 123 -8.04 25.23 22.70
CA GLY A 123 -8.78 23.97 22.48
C GLY A 123 -9.48 23.88 21.11
N GLU A 124 -9.22 24.83 20.21
CA GLU A 124 -9.83 24.90 18.88
C GLU A 124 -9.13 23.98 17.87
N ASN A 125 -9.83 23.50 16.85
CA ASN A 125 -9.19 22.72 15.79
C ASN A 125 -8.42 23.62 14.82
N LEU A 126 -7.19 23.24 14.48
CA LEU A 126 -6.41 23.85 13.39
C LEU A 126 -6.75 23.14 12.07
N TYR A 127 -7.18 23.91 11.07
CA TYR A 127 -7.45 23.38 9.72
C TYR A 127 -6.38 23.88 8.76
N LEU A 128 -5.95 23.00 7.85
CA LEU A 128 -5.03 23.29 6.77
C LEU A 128 -5.78 23.06 5.46
N ASN A 129 -5.98 24.13 4.69
CA ASN A 129 -6.52 24.01 3.34
C ASN A 129 -5.34 23.78 2.40
N VAL A 130 -5.35 22.64 1.70
CA VAL A 130 -4.29 22.25 0.77
C VAL A 130 -4.88 22.24 -0.62
N GLU A 131 -4.29 23.01 -1.52
CA GLU A 131 -4.61 23.05 -2.94
C GLU A 131 -3.47 22.35 -3.68
N VAL A 132 -3.82 21.35 -4.48
CA VAL A 132 -2.88 20.57 -5.30
C VAL A 132 -3.17 20.86 -6.76
N SER A 133 -2.13 21.10 -7.55
CA SER A 133 -2.27 21.31 -8.99
C SER A 133 -1.20 20.55 -9.74
N ASN A 134 -1.52 20.08 -10.94
CA ASN A 134 -0.57 19.42 -11.82
C ASN A 134 -0.47 20.19 -13.14
N THR A 135 0.66 20.84 -13.37
CA THR A 135 0.96 21.60 -14.60
C THR A 135 1.80 20.81 -15.61
N GLY A 136 2.12 19.56 -15.29
CA GLY A 136 2.85 18.62 -16.14
C GLY A 136 1.94 17.50 -16.63
N GLU A 137 2.52 16.35 -16.94
CA GLU A 137 1.77 15.16 -17.37
C GLU A 137 1.07 14.47 -16.19
N ASP A 138 0.18 13.51 -16.47
CA ASP A 138 -0.61 12.80 -15.47
C ASP A 138 0.25 12.22 -14.32
N ALA A 139 -0.11 12.52 -13.07
CA ALA A 139 0.61 12.03 -11.89
C ALA A 139 -0.09 10.81 -11.28
N PHE A 140 0.49 9.63 -11.45
CA PHE A 140 -0.04 8.36 -10.92
C PHE A 140 0.42 8.11 -9.48
N GLU A 141 -0.41 7.41 -8.69
CA GLU A 141 -0.16 7.14 -7.26
C GLU A 141 0.27 8.39 -6.46
N ALA A 142 -0.40 9.52 -6.71
CA ALA A 142 -0.10 10.76 -6.02
C ALA A 142 -0.57 10.68 -4.56
N VAL A 143 0.38 10.93 -3.64
CA VAL A 143 0.17 10.93 -2.19
C VAL A 143 0.58 12.29 -1.63
N LEU A 144 -0.28 12.89 -0.82
CA LEU A 144 0.04 14.05 0.00
C LEU A 144 0.54 13.58 1.37
N GLU A 145 1.75 14.00 1.73
CA GLU A 145 2.32 13.77 3.06
C GLU A 145 2.38 15.07 3.87
N VAL A 146 1.73 15.08 5.03
CA VAL A 146 1.70 16.24 5.94
C VAL A 146 2.36 15.86 7.25
N LYS A 147 3.51 16.45 7.54
CA LYS A 147 4.20 16.28 8.83
C LYS A 147 3.76 17.36 9.80
N TYR A 148 3.32 16.96 11.00
CA TYR A 148 2.89 17.87 12.06
C TYR A 148 3.80 17.76 13.29
N PRO A 149 3.95 18.84 14.09
CA PRO A 149 4.76 18.83 15.30
C PRO A 149 4.13 18.00 16.42
N ASP A 150 4.96 17.61 17.39
CA ASP A 150 4.50 16.94 18.59
C ASP A 150 3.46 17.79 19.35
N GLY A 151 2.47 17.12 19.95
CA GLY A 151 1.37 17.76 20.68
C GLY A 151 0.15 18.09 19.82
N LEU A 152 0.19 17.83 18.51
CA LEU A 152 -0.98 17.81 17.65
C LEU A 152 -1.40 16.38 17.31
N PHE A 153 -2.66 16.20 16.96
CA PHE A 153 -3.22 14.92 16.52
C PHE A 153 -4.07 15.15 15.28
N TYR A 154 -4.02 14.20 14.35
CA TYR A 154 -4.89 14.22 13.18
C TYR A 154 -6.35 14.00 13.58
N GLY A 155 -7.23 14.92 13.17
CA GLY A 155 -8.67 14.84 13.40
C GLY A 155 -9.41 14.18 12.23
N THR A 156 -9.58 14.91 11.14
CA THR A 156 -10.26 14.45 9.91
C THR A 156 -9.74 15.19 8.70
N SER A 157 -9.98 14.63 7.52
CA SER A 157 -9.89 15.29 6.22
C SER A 157 -11.28 15.50 5.64
N THR A 158 -11.45 16.56 4.86
CA THR A 158 -12.64 16.84 4.07
C THR A 158 -12.19 17.27 2.69
N ASP A 159 -12.79 16.70 1.66
CA ASP A 159 -12.62 17.15 0.28
C ASP A 159 -13.85 17.98 -0.12
N ASP A 160 -13.62 19.14 -0.71
CA ASP A 160 -14.67 20.01 -1.24
C ASP A 160 -15.20 19.50 -2.60
N GLN A 161 -14.45 18.62 -3.28
CA GLN A 161 -14.81 18.00 -4.55
C GLN A 161 -15.65 16.73 -4.31
N VAL A 162 -16.85 16.67 -4.88
CA VAL A 162 -17.78 15.53 -4.74
C VAL A 162 -17.31 14.27 -5.48
N GLU A 163 -16.39 14.42 -6.45
CA GLU A 163 -15.97 13.36 -7.37
C GLU A 163 -14.67 12.63 -6.94
N SER A 164 -13.89 13.18 -6.00
CA SER A 164 -12.73 12.53 -5.39
C SER A 164 -12.96 12.37 -3.90
N HIS A 165 -12.78 11.15 -3.37
CA HIS A 165 -12.70 10.94 -1.93
C HIS A 165 -11.23 10.81 -1.57
N VAL A 166 -10.63 11.89 -1.06
CA VAL A 166 -9.28 11.83 -0.48
C VAL A 166 -9.32 10.94 0.77
N LEU A 167 -8.53 9.87 0.75
CA LEU A 167 -8.41 8.92 1.86
C LEU A 167 -7.14 9.23 2.64
N CYS A 168 -7.31 9.76 3.85
CA CYS A 168 -6.20 10.10 4.73
C CYS A 168 -6.07 9.15 5.92
N SER A 169 -4.84 8.79 6.27
CA SER A 169 -4.51 8.00 7.44
C SER A 169 -3.29 8.58 8.18
N ALA A 170 -3.31 8.47 9.51
CA ALA A 170 -2.14 8.79 10.33
C ALA A 170 -1.08 7.69 10.13
N SER A 171 0.15 8.11 9.88
CA SER A 171 1.32 7.28 9.67
C SER A 171 2.36 7.53 10.78
N GLU A 172 3.50 6.86 10.70
CA GLU A 172 4.58 6.99 11.68
C GLU A 172 5.20 8.40 11.67
N ASN A 173 5.90 8.77 12.75
CA ASN A 173 6.63 10.03 12.88
C ASN A 173 5.78 11.31 12.70
N SER A 174 4.57 11.31 13.28
CA SER A 174 3.66 12.47 13.25
C SER A 174 3.38 12.95 11.82
N THR A 175 3.08 12.00 10.92
CA THR A 175 2.82 12.25 9.50
C THR A 175 1.43 11.77 9.13
N ILE A 176 0.71 12.53 8.31
CA ILE A 176 -0.56 12.15 7.69
C ILE A 176 -0.25 11.80 6.24
N LYS A 177 -0.75 10.67 5.76
CA LYS A 177 -0.69 10.30 4.34
C LYS A 177 -2.10 10.30 3.76
N CYS A 178 -2.28 11.01 2.65
CA CYS A 178 -3.54 11.12 1.95
C CYS A 178 -3.37 10.68 0.49
N ASP A 179 -4.15 9.68 0.06
CA ASP A 179 -4.21 9.28 -1.34
C ASP A 179 -5.04 10.33 -2.10
N ILE A 180 -4.39 11.12 -2.97
CA ILE A 180 -4.99 12.29 -3.63
C ILE A 180 -5.29 12.06 -5.12
N GLY A 181 -4.82 10.97 -5.71
CA GLY A 181 -5.25 10.60 -7.07
C GLY A 181 -4.42 9.51 -7.72
N ASN A 182 -5.06 8.75 -8.61
CA ASN A 182 -4.40 7.80 -9.49
C ASN A 182 -5.13 7.75 -10.86
N PRO A 183 -4.83 8.66 -11.80
CA PRO A 183 -3.88 9.78 -11.70
C PRO A 183 -4.52 11.09 -11.20
N ILE A 184 -3.67 12.08 -10.86
CA ILE A 184 -4.01 13.51 -10.93
C ILE A 184 -3.75 13.97 -12.36
N PRO A 185 -4.80 14.30 -13.15
CA PRO A 185 -4.64 14.65 -14.55
C PRO A 185 -3.88 15.97 -14.76
N GLN A 186 -3.27 16.10 -15.93
CA GLN A 186 -2.74 17.36 -16.42
C GLN A 186 -3.78 18.50 -16.36
N ASP A 187 -3.34 19.70 -15.99
CA ASP A 187 -4.11 20.96 -15.96
C ASP A 187 -5.37 20.93 -15.07
N LYS A 188 -5.43 20.01 -14.11
CA LYS A 188 -6.52 19.95 -13.12
C LYS A 188 -6.08 20.56 -11.78
N LEU A 189 -6.93 21.44 -11.25
CA LEU A 189 -6.84 21.99 -9.90
C LEU A 189 -7.64 21.07 -8.96
N TYR A 190 -7.00 20.64 -7.87
CA TYR A 190 -7.57 19.83 -6.78
C TYR A 190 -7.56 20.62 -5.48
#